data_AF-A0A9W7MNT5-F1
#
_entry.id   AF-A0A9W7MNT5-F1
#
_cell.length_a   1.000
_cell.length_b   1.000
_cell.length_c   1.000
_cell.angle_alpha   90.00
_cell.angle_beta   90.00
_cell.angle_gamma   90.00
#
_symmetry.space_group_name_H-M   'P 1'
#
loop_
_entity.id
_entity.type
_entity.pdbx_description
1 polymer ?
#
loop_
_entity_poly.entity_id
_entity_poly.type
_entity_poly.pdbx_seq_one_letter_code
_entity_poly.pdbx_strand_id
1 'polypeptide(L)'
;MSSTSWSNMYDSQSTTKQPFFNGDNYPFWKNQMRLFIKSNDYLVWDAIEDGPSIPMKRDDEGRLVPKKKNEMSEEERKKIQINDKALHMLFCSFGPDIHSKVSSIESAKEVWDTLETTYEGTSDVKETKIGILNLSYENFKIEPDETVSKMFDRFSTIVNGLKGFGEIIPEDKLV
;
A
#
# COMPACT_ATOMS: atom_id res chain seq x y z
N MET A 1 -20.67 -31.86 -5.02
CA MET A 1 -19.55 -32.33 -4.18
C MET A 1 -18.34 -31.47 -4.52
N SER A 2 -17.85 -30.78 -3.51
CA SER A 2 -16.82 -29.74 -3.53
C SER A 2 -15.45 -30.27 -3.93
N SER A 3 -14.73 -29.53 -4.76
CA SER A 3 -13.27 -29.60 -4.84
C SER A 3 -12.74 -28.17 -4.82
N THR A 4 -12.47 -27.67 -3.61
CA THR A 4 -11.63 -26.49 -3.42
C THR A 4 -10.23 -27.03 -3.16
N SER A 5 -9.38 -27.02 -4.18
CA SER A 5 -7.96 -27.35 -4.03
C SER A 5 -7.25 -26.16 -3.38
N TRP A 6 -7.11 -26.23 -2.07
CA TRP A 6 -6.17 -25.39 -1.33
C TRP A 6 -4.77 -25.96 -1.56
N SER A 7 -4.04 -25.44 -2.54
CA SER A 7 -2.63 -25.76 -2.73
C SER A 7 -1.91 -24.53 -3.28
N ASN A 8 -1.26 -23.81 -2.37
CA ASN A 8 0.10 -23.24 -2.50
C ASN A 8 0.24 -22.03 -1.57
N MET A 9 0.44 -22.28 -0.26
CA MET A 9 0.80 -21.25 0.70
C MET A 9 2.34 -21.05 0.83
N TYR A 10 3.16 -21.75 0.04
CA TYR A 10 4.63 -21.69 0.13
C TYR A 10 5.36 -21.79 -1.22
N ASP A 11 4.75 -21.36 -2.34
CA ASP A 11 5.57 -21.13 -3.54
C ASP A 11 6.34 -19.82 -3.36
N SER A 12 7.66 -19.87 -3.53
CA SER A 12 8.49 -18.68 -3.66
C SER A 12 7.94 -17.84 -4.81
N GLN A 13 7.26 -16.74 -4.50
CA GLN A 13 6.65 -15.90 -5.52
C GLN A 13 7.75 -15.22 -6.33
N SER A 14 7.66 -15.32 -7.67
CA SER A 14 8.57 -14.63 -8.57
C SER A 14 8.47 -13.13 -8.35
N THR A 15 9.61 -12.45 -8.15
CA THR A 15 9.69 -10.98 -8.04
C THR A 15 9.26 -10.27 -9.32
N THR A 16 9.13 -11.00 -10.43
CA THR A 16 8.67 -10.47 -11.72
C THR A 16 7.17 -10.61 -11.95
N LYS A 17 6.45 -11.37 -11.12
CA LYS A 17 5.01 -11.56 -11.30
C LYS A 17 4.27 -10.47 -10.55
N GLN A 18 3.36 -9.80 -11.25
CA GLN A 18 2.49 -8.81 -10.65
C GLN A 18 1.67 -9.44 -9.51
N PRO A 19 1.69 -8.86 -8.29
CA PRO A 19 1.03 -9.45 -7.13
C PRO A 19 -0.47 -9.27 -7.24
N PHE A 20 -1.24 -10.34 -7.11
CA PHE A 20 -2.70 -10.30 -7.19
C PHE A 20 -3.33 -9.93 -5.84
N PHE A 21 -4.39 -9.13 -5.87
CA PHE A 21 -5.15 -8.70 -4.70
C PHE A 21 -6.63 -9.04 -4.82
N ASN A 22 -7.09 -9.88 -3.90
CA ASN A 22 -8.49 -10.27 -3.76
C ASN A 22 -9.20 -9.59 -2.58
N GLY A 23 -8.51 -8.72 -1.84
CA GLY A 23 -9.02 -8.10 -0.61
C GLY A 23 -8.42 -8.67 0.69
N ASP A 24 -7.73 -9.81 0.64
CA ASP A 24 -7.12 -10.44 1.81
C ASP A 24 -5.64 -10.05 1.97
N ASN A 25 -5.17 -10.05 3.22
CA ASN A 25 -3.77 -9.81 3.58
C ASN A 25 -3.16 -8.56 2.91
N TYR A 26 -3.86 -7.43 3.00
CA TYR A 26 -3.44 -6.16 2.41
C TYR A 26 -2.00 -5.75 2.75
N PRO A 27 -1.50 -5.86 4.01
CA PRO A 27 -0.11 -5.48 4.31
C PRO A 27 0.92 -6.27 3.50
N PHE A 28 0.68 -7.58 3.29
CA PHE A 28 1.54 -8.40 2.45
C PHE A 28 1.46 -7.96 0.99
N TRP A 29 0.26 -7.82 0.44
CA TRP A 29 0.07 -7.38 -0.94
C TRP A 29 0.68 -6.00 -1.20
N LYS A 30 0.46 -5.03 -0.29
CA LYS A 30 0.98 -3.67 -0.37
C LYS A 30 2.50 -3.67 -0.47
N ASN A 31 3.18 -4.46 0.36
CA ASN A 31 4.64 -4.57 0.30
C ASN A 31 5.12 -5.20 -1.02
N GLN A 32 4.48 -6.27 -1.47
CA GLN A 32 4.82 -6.91 -2.77
C GLN A 32 4.58 -5.95 -3.95
N MET A 33 3.46 -5.24 -3.95
CA MET A 33 3.11 -4.30 -5.01
C MET A 33 4.08 -3.12 -5.06
N ARG A 34 4.42 -2.55 -3.91
CA ARG A 34 5.44 -1.50 -3.80
C ARG A 34 6.78 -1.95 -4.38
N LEU A 35 7.25 -3.14 -4.04
CA LEU A 35 8.51 -3.70 -4.56
C LEU A 35 8.43 -3.98 -6.06
N PHE A 36 7.30 -4.52 -6.54
CA PHE A 36 7.06 -4.77 -7.96
C PHE A 36 7.10 -3.48 -8.79
N ILE A 37 6.42 -2.42 -8.34
CA ILE A 37 6.43 -1.13 -9.05
C ILE A 37 7.83 -0.52 -9.05
N LYS A 38 8.48 -0.43 -7.88
CA LYS A 38 9.84 0.15 -7.77
C LYS A 38 10.88 -0.58 -8.61
N SER A 39 10.79 -1.91 -8.71
CA SER A 39 11.72 -2.71 -9.52
C SER A 39 11.48 -2.57 -11.03
N ASN A 40 10.26 -2.25 -11.46
CA ASN A 40 9.92 -2.04 -12.87
C ASN A 40 10.19 -0.60 -13.33
N ASP A 41 9.78 0.39 -12.54
CA ASP A 41 9.94 1.81 -12.86
C ASP A 41 9.78 2.66 -11.60
N TYR A 42 10.87 3.27 -11.15
CA TYR A 42 10.86 4.07 -9.92
C TYR A 42 10.00 5.35 -10.08
N LEU A 43 9.93 5.93 -11.29
CA LEU A 43 9.13 7.13 -11.53
C LEU A 43 7.62 6.86 -11.42
N VAL A 44 7.20 5.63 -11.68
CA VAL A 44 5.81 5.19 -11.48
C VAL A 44 5.47 5.17 -9.99
N TRP A 45 6.40 4.73 -9.14
CA TRP A 45 6.20 4.79 -7.70
C TRP A 45 6.13 6.23 -7.20
N ASP A 46 7.03 7.11 -7.65
CA ASP A 46 7.01 8.53 -7.28
C ASP A 46 5.66 9.18 -7.64
N ALA A 47 5.09 8.86 -8.81
CA ALA A 47 3.78 9.37 -9.21
C ALA A 47 2.62 8.85 -8.34
N ILE A 48 2.74 7.67 -7.72
CA ILE A 48 1.75 7.16 -6.77
C ILE A 48 1.86 7.89 -5.43
N GLU A 49 3.08 8.20 -4.97
CA GLU A 49 3.27 8.93 -3.70
C GLU A 49 2.88 10.41 -3.83
N ASP A 50 3.38 11.09 -4.86
CA ASP A 50 3.22 12.53 -5.07
C ASP A 50 1.88 12.90 -5.73
N GLY A 51 1.32 11.97 -6.50
CA GLY A 51 0.09 12.16 -7.26
C GLY A 51 0.31 12.78 -8.64
N PRO A 52 -0.70 12.66 -9.53
CA PRO A 52 -0.60 13.21 -10.87
C PRO A 52 -0.52 14.74 -10.81
N SER A 53 0.50 15.32 -11.44
CA SER A 53 0.46 16.75 -11.77
C SER A 53 -0.53 16.96 -12.92
N ILE A 54 -1.78 17.28 -12.60
CA ILE A 54 -2.77 17.67 -13.62
C ILE A 54 -2.24 18.94 -14.32
N PRO A 55 -1.98 18.92 -15.63
CA PRO A 55 -1.52 20.10 -16.34
C PRO A 55 -2.58 21.21 -16.31
N MET A 56 -2.29 22.32 -15.64
CA MET A 56 -3.21 23.45 -15.48
C MET A 56 -2.71 24.68 -16.24
N LYS A 57 -3.64 25.52 -16.72
CA LYS A 57 -3.39 26.86 -17.25
C LYS A 57 -4.31 27.87 -16.61
N ARG A 58 -4.00 29.16 -16.71
CA ARG A 58 -4.95 30.23 -16.38
C ARG A 58 -5.84 30.51 -17.59
N ASP A 59 -7.14 30.56 -17.37
CA ASP A 59 -8.09 31.08 -18.37
C ASP A 59 -8.06 32.61 -18.42
N ASP A 60 -8.88 33.18 -19.30
CA ASP A 60 -8.97 34.63 -19.50
C ASP A 60 -9.48 35.38 -18.26
N GLU A 61 -10.09 34.66 -17.31
CA GLU A 61 -10.60 35.14 -16.01
C GLU A 61 -9.58 34.90 -14.87
N GLY A 62 -8.40 34.37 -15.20
CA GLY A 62 -7.31 34.09 -14.26
C GLY A 62 -7.48 32.80 -13.42
N ARG A 63 -8.53 32.00 -13.67
CA ARG A 63 -8.82 30.75 -12.97
C ARG A 63 -7.93 29.62 -13.49
N LEU A 64 -7.54 28.70 -12.61
CA LEU A 64 -6.81 27.50 -13.02
C LEU A 64 -7.78 26.49 -13.64
N VAL A 65 -7.55 26.15 -14.91
CA VAL A 65 -8.32 25.16 -15.67
C VAL A 65 -7.38 24.12 -16.27
N PRO A 66 -7.81 22.86 -16.42
CA PRO A 66 -7.02 21.84 -17.08
C PRO A 66 -6.64 22.24 -18.51
N LYS A 67 -5.39 22.00 -18.90
CA LYS A 67 -4.92 22.20 -20.28
C LYS A 67 -5.60 21.21 -21.22
N LYS A 68 -5.89 21.65 -22.44
CA LYS A 68 -6.30 20.73 -23.50
C LYS A 68 -5.11 19.89 -23.96
N LYS A 69 -5.36 18.70 -24.51
CA LYS A 69 -4.31 17.76 -24.95
C LYS A 69 -3.28 18.36 -25.91
N ASN A 70 -3.69 19.30 -26.76
CA ASN A 70 -2.84 20.01 -27.72
C ASN A 70 -1.99 21.13 -27.11
N GLU A 71 -2.27 21.54 -25.87
CA GLU A 71 -1.55 22.62 -25.14
C GLU A 71 -0.55 22.07 -24.12
N MET A 72 -0.52 20.75 -23.94
CA MET A 72 0.37 20.09 -22.98
C MET A 72 1.79 20.02 -23.52
N SER A 73 2.76 20.38 -22.69
CA SER A 73 4.17 20.16 -22.97
C SER A 73 4.51 18.66 -23.02
N GLU A 74 5.69 18.33 -23.53
CA GLU A 74 6.16 16.95 -23.56
C GLU A 74 6.35 16.39 -22.14
N GLU A 75 6.84 17.22 -21.20
CA GLU A 75 6.98 16.86 -19.79
C GLU A 75 5.62 16.59 -19.12
N GLU A 76 4.61 17.41 -19.41
CA GLU A 76 3.24 17.23 -18.90
C GLU A 76 2.62 15.93 -19.42
N ARG A 77 2.81 15.63 -20.71
CA ARG A 77 2.38 14.37 -21.31
C ARG A 77 3.09 13.17 -20.68
N LYS A 78 4.39 13.29 -20.40
CA LYS A 78 5.16 12.23 -19.72
C LYS A 78 4.62 11.94 -18.33
N LYS A 79 4.25 12.97 -17.56
CA LYS A 79 3.63 12.77 -16.23
C LYS A 79 2.29 12.05 -16.31
N ILE A 80 1.43 12.41 -17.27
CA ILE A 80 0.17 11.70 -17.51
C ILE A 80 0.44 10.23 -17.87
N GLN A 81 1.40 9.97 -18.77
CA GLN A 81 1.77 8.61 -19.15
C GLN A 81 2.26 7.78 -17.96
N ILE A 82 3.02 8.38 -17.04
CA ILE A 82 3.47 7.71 -15.82
C ILE A 82 2.28 7.37 -14.91
N ASN A 83 1.31 8.27 -14.75
CA ASN A 83 0.07 7.99 -14.01
C ASN A 83 -0.75 6.87 -14.67
N ASP A 84 -0.92 6.89 -15.99
CA ASP A 84 -1.65 5.85 -16.72
C ASP A 84 -0.95 4.48 -16.57
N LYS A 85 0.38 4.46 -16.59
CA LYS A 85 1.18 3.27 -16.31
C LYS A 85 0.99 2.78 -14.87
N ALA A 86 0.96 3.69 -13.90
CA ALA A 86 0.68 3.37 -12.50
C ALA A 86 -0.71 2.76 -12.33
N LEU A 87 -1.75 3.38 -12.90
CA LEU A 87 -3.12 2.86 -12.91
C LEU A 87 -3.19 1.47 -13.55
N HIS A 88 -2.53 1.27 -14.69
CA HIS A 88 -2.48 -0.04 -15.33
C HIS A 88 -1.86 -1.11 -14.42
N MET A 89 -0.72 -0.80 -13.78
CA MET A 89 -0.06 -1.71 -12.83
C MET A 89 -0.91 -1.96 -11.57
N LEU A 90 -1.73 -1.01 -11.14
CA LEU A 90 -2.65 -1.22 -10.03
C LEU A 90 -3.86 -2.05 -10.48
N PHE A 91 -4.57 -1.66 -11.53
CA PHE A 91 -5.78 -2.35 -11.97
C PHE A 91 -5.55 -3.79 -12.43
N CYS A 92 -4.43 -4.09 -13.09
CA CYS A 92 -4.09 -5.47 -13.46
C CYS A 92 -3.77 -6.37 -12.26
N SER A 93 -3.60 -5.79 -11.06
CA SER A 93 -3.39 -6.57 -9.84
C SER A 93 -4.68 -6.91 -9.11
N PHE A 94 -5.79 -6.27 -9.46
CA PHE A 94 -7.02 -6.36 -8.69
C PHE A 94 -7.93 -7.49 -9.17
N GLY A 95 -8.53 -8.19 -8.22
CA GLY A 95 -9.72 -9.00 -8.47
C GLY A 95 -10.92 -8.11 -8.84
N PRO A 96 -11.98 -8.70 -9.43
CA PRO A 96 -13.16 -7.95 -9.90
C PRO A 96 -13.80 -7.05 -8.84
N ASP A 97 -13.90 -7.55 -7.60
CA ASP A 97 -14.51 -6.83 -6.49
C ASP A 97 -13.74 -5.56 -6.13
N ILE A 98 -12.41 -5.65 -6.09
CA ILE A 98 -11.55 -4.50 -5.78
C ILE A 98 -11.58 -3.52 -6.94
N HIS A 99 -11.43 -4.02 -8.17
CA HIS A 99 -11.46 -3.20 -9.38
C HIS A 99 -12.74 -2.37 -9.46
N SER A 100 -13.90 -2.97 -9.21
CA SER A 100 -15.20 -2.27 -9.26
C SER A 100 -15.31 -1.08 -8.29
N LYS A 101 -14.59 -1.10 -7.16
CA LYS A 101 -14.62 -0.03 -6.15
C LYS A 101 -13.80 1.18 -6.55
N VAL A 102 -12.75 1.00 -7.36
CA VAL A 102 -11.77 2.04 -7.70
C VAL A 102 -11.72 2.36 -9.20
N SER A 103 -12.54 1.71 -10.02
CA SER A 103 -12.49 1.84 -11.48
C SER A 103 -12.81 3.22 -12.04
N SER A 104 -13.46 4.09 -11.25
CA SER A 104 -13.76 5.47 -11.65
C SER A 104 -12.66 6.47 -11.27
N ILE A 105 -11.61 6.03 -10.56
CA ILE A 105 -10.53 6.90 -10.08
C ILE A 105 -9.47 7.03 -11.18
N GLU A 106 -9.15 8.27 -11.55
CA GLU A 106 -8.19 8.59 -12.62
C GLU A 106 -6.77 8.90 -12.11
N SER A 107 -6.60 8.96 -10.79
CA SER A 107 -5.32 9.21 -10.12
C SER A 107 -4.81 7.94 -9.47
N ALA A 108 -3.62 7.47 -9.85
CA ALA A 108 -3.03 6.28 -9.23
C ALA A 108 -2.77 6.48 -7.73
N LYS A 109 -2.43 7.72 -7.33
CA LYS A 109 -2.34 8.12 -5.93
C LYS A 109 -3.67 7.94 -5.21
N GLU A 110 -4.76 8.44 -5.80
CA GLU A 110 -6.07 8.34 -5.17
C GLU A 110 -6.53 6.87 -5.06
N VAL A 111 -6.21 6.01 -6.05
CA VAL A 111 -6.43 4.56 -5.94
C VAL A 111 -5.64 3.99 -4.75
N TRP A 112 -4.36 4.34 -4.63
CA TRP A 112 -3.50 3.86 -3.55
C TRP A 112 -3.99 4.32 -2.17
N ASP A 113 -4.24 5.62 -2.01
CA ASP A 113 -4.76 6.23 -0.77
C ASP A 113 -6.13 5.65 -0.38
N THR A 114 -7.00 5.37 -1.37
CA THR A 114 -8.30 4.70 -1.16
C THR A 114 -8.11 3.30 -0.59
N LEU A 115 -7.16 2.53 -1.14
CA LEU A 115 -6.85 1.19 -0.63
C LEU A 115 -6.26 1.23 0.78
N GLU A 116 -5.32 2.14 1.05
CA GLU A 116 -4.76 2.30 2.40
C GLU A 116 -5.86 2.62 3.41
N THR A 117 -6.74 3.58 3.07
CA THR A 117 -7.85 3.96 3.94
C THR A 117 -8.83 2.81 4.16
N THR A 118 -9.14 2.04 3.10
CA THR A 118 -10.10 0.94 3.15
C THR A 118 -9.58 -0.25 3.95
N TYR A 119 -8.29 -0.59 3.83
CA TYR A 119 -7.73 -1.84 4.36
C TYR A 119 -6.84 -1.66 5.60
N GLU A 120 -6.16 -0.53 5.76
CA GLU A 120 -5.42 -0.20 6.98
C GLU A 120 -6.27 0.58 7.98
N GLY A 121 -7.30 1.27 7.49
CA GLY A 121 -8.11 2.24 8.24
C GLY A 121 -7.59 3.67 8.07
N THR A 122 -8.35 4.63 8.58
CA THR A 122 -7.96 6.05 8.64
C THR A 122 -6.80 6.26 9.61
N SER A 123 -6.21 7.47 9.62
CA SER A 123 -5.21 7.87 10.62
C SER A 123 -5.64 7.55 12.05
N ASP A 124 -6.91 7.77 12.39
CA ASP A 124 -7.45 7.53 13.73
C ASP A 124 -7.45 6.03 14.10
N VAL A 125 -7.75 5.17 13.13
CA VAL A 125 -7.67 3.71 13.30
C VAL A 125 -6.21 3.27 13.40
N LYS A 126 -5.31 3.89 12.64
CA LYS A 126 -3.86 3.65 12.74
C LYS A 126 -3.33 4.05 14.13
N GLU A 127 -3.66 5.25 14.62
CA GLU A 127 -3.30 5.71 15.97
C GLU A 127 -3.84 4.79 17.05
N THR A 128 -5.10 4.35 16.92
CA THR A 128 -5.69 3.39 17.86
C THR A 128 -4.93 2.05 17.85
N LYS A 129 -4.57 1.53 16.67
CA LYS A 129 -3.78 0.29 16.54
C LYS A 129 -2.38 0.45 17.13
N ILE A 130 -1.72 1.59 16.88
CA ILE A 130 -0.42 1.92 17.50
C ILE A 130 -0.56 1.96 19.03
N GLY A 131 -1.60 2.61 19.55
CA GLY A 131 -1.89 2.65 20.99
C GLY A 131 -2.08 1.25 21.60
N ILE A 132 -2.82 0.37 20.93
CA ILE A 132 -3.00 -1.03 21.37
C ILE A 132 -1.67 -1.80 21.34
N LEU A 133 -0.86 -1.62 20.30
CA LEU A 133 0.45 -2.26 20.19
C LEU A 133 1.43 -1.76 21.25
N ASN A 134 1.45 -0.46 21.53
CA ASN A 134 2.25 0.13 22.62
C ASN A 134 1.82 -0.42 23.98
N LEU A 135 0.50 -0.48 24.26
CA LEU A 135 0.00 -1.10 25.48
C LEU A 135 0.36 -2.59 25.56
N SER A 136 0.32 -3.32 24.45
CA SER A 136 0.71 -4.72 24.38
C SER A 136 2.20 -4.93 24.60
N TYR A 137 3.02 -4.00 24.12
CA TYR A 137 4.47 -3.98 24.32
C TYR A 137 4.83 -3.67 25.77
N GLU A 138 4.25 -2.61 26.35
CA GLU A 138 4.48 -2.19 27.74
C GLU A 138 4.04 -3.25 28.76
N ASN A 139 2.94 -3.96 28.47
CA ASN A 139 2.42 -5.02 29.33
C ASN A 139 2.94 -6.41 28.94
N PHE A 140 3.91 -6.51 28.03
CA PHE A 140 4.41 -7.80 27.58
C PHE A 140 5.09 -8.54 28.73
N LYS A 141 4.62 -9.76 28.98
CA LYS A 141 5.19 -10.68 29.96
C LYS A 141 5.11 -12.11 29.44
N ILE A 142 6.07 -12.92 29.88
CA ILE A 142 6.09 -14.36 29.59
C ILE A 142 4.98 -15.04 30.39
N GLU A 143 4.18 -15.88 29.75
CA GLU A 143 3.14 -16.63 30.45
C GLU A 143 3.70 -17.91 31.11
N PRO A 144 3.11 -18.40 32.22
CA PRO A 144 3.70 -19.46 33.06
C PRO A 144 4.00 -20.79 32.34
N ASP A 145 3.28 -21.09 31.27
CA ASP A 145 3.39 -22.33 30.48
C ASP A 145 3.77 -22.07 29.01
N GLU A 146 4.30 -20.89 28.72
CA GLU A 146 4.66 -20.48 27.37
C GLU A 146 6.09 -20.90 27.01
N THR A 147 6.25 -21.49 25.81
CA THR A 147 7.57 -21.80 25.29
C THR A 147 8.27 -20.54 24.78
N VAL A 148 9.60 -20.52 24.84
CA VAL A 148 10.42 -19.40 24.32
C VAL A 148 10.06 -19.05 22.87
N SER A 149 9.79 -20.07 22.04
CA SER A 149 9.37 -19.85 20.65
C SER A 149 8.04 -19.09 20.56
N LYS A 150 7.01 -19.51 21.33
CA LYS A 150 5.70 -18.85 21.31
C LYS A 150 5.78 -17.41 21.85
N MET A 151 6.59 -17.21 22.89
CA MET A 151 6.89 -15.89 23.44
C MET A 151 7.52 -15.00 22.35
N PHE A 152 8.55 -15.51 21.67
CA PHE A 152 9.24 -14.78 20.61
C PHE A 152 8.32 -14.44 19.43
N ASP A 153 7.44 -15.35 19.02
CA ASP A 153 6.47 -15.11 17.94
C ASP A 153 5.51 -13.97 18.29
N ARG A 154 4.99 -13.94 19.53
CA ARG A 154 4.13 -12.86 20.03
C ARG A 154 4.89 -11.54 20.09
N PHE A 155 6.10 -11.55 20.67
CA PHE A 155 6.92 -10.35 20.79
C PHE A 155 7.27 -9.78 19.40
N SER A 156 7.67 -10.64 18.47
CA SER A 156 7.95 -10.29 17.08
C SER A 156 6.74 -9.71 16.38
N THR A 157 5.55 -10.25 16.63
CA THR A 157 4.29 -9.71 16.09
C THR A 157 4.05 -8.27 16.55
N ILE A 158 4.26 -7.98 17.85
CA ILE A 158 4.09 -6.63 18.41
C ILE A 158 5.13 -5.67 17.83
N VAL A 159 6.41 -6.04 17.86
CA VAL A 159 7.53 -5.22 17.37
C VAL A 159 7.41 -4.94 15.87
N ASN A 160 7.09 -5.95 15.06
CA ASN A 160 6.92 -5.76 13.62
C ASN A 160 5.68 -4.93 13.29
N GLY A 161 4.62 -5.05 14.10
CA GLY A 161 3.45 -4.16 14.00
C GLY A 161 3.83 -2.70 14.20
N LEU A 162 4.54 -2.37 15.29
CA LEU A 162 5.01 -1.01 15.58
C LEU A 162 5.94 -0.46 14.49
N LYS A 163 6.93 -1.25 14.07
CA LYS A 163 7.83 -0.89 12.95
C LYS A 163 7.07 -0.65 11.65
N GLY A 164 6.03 -1.44 11.38
CA GLY A 164 5.17 -1.30 10.21
C GLY A 164 4.43 0.04 10.14
N PHE A 165 4.22 0.69 11.28
CA PHE A 165 3.63 2.02 11.39
C PHE A 165 4.65 3.16 11.51
N GLY A 166 5.96 2.87 11.45
CA GLY A 166 7.02 3.87 11.49
C GLY A 166 7.48 4.29 12.89
N GLU A 167 7.05 3.59 13.94
CA GLU A 167 7.52 3.82 15.31
C GLU A 167 8.98 3.32 15.48
N ILE A 168 9.84 4.18 16.02
CA ILE A 168 11.23 3.84 16.37
C ILE A 168 11.21 3.23 17.76
N ILE A 169 11.36 1.91 17.86
CA ILE A 169 11.50 1.22 19.15
C ILE A 169 12.93 1.47 19.67
N PRO A 170 13.11 2.12 20.83
CA PRO A 170 14.44 2.38 21.40
C PRO A 170 15.19 1.08 21.72
N GLU A 171 16.47 0.97 21.34
CA GLU A 171 17.29 -0.24 21.54
C GLU A 171 17.53 -0.58 23.01
N ASP A 172 17.47 0.42 23.90
CA ASP A 172 17.64 0.28 25.35
C ASP A 172 16.46 -0.44 26.03
N LYS A 173 15.36 -0.70 25.32
CA LYS A 173 14.22 -1.51 25.77
C LYS A 173 14.18 -2.92 25.18
N LEU A 174 15.19 -3.32 24.38
CA LEU A 174 15.28 -4.65 23.78
C LEU A 174 16.09 -5.65 24.62
N VAL A 175 16.44 -5.31 25.87
CA VAL A 175 17.28 -6.10 26.78
C VAL A 175 16.47 -6.69 27.92
#